data_AF-A0A9X8QVS5-F1
#
_entry.id   AF-A0A9X8QVS5-F1
#
_cell.length_a   1.000
_cell.length_b   1.000
_cell.length_c   1.000
_cell.angle_alpha   90.00
_cell.angle_beta   90.00
_cell.angle_gamma   90.00
#
_symmetry.space_group_name_H-M   'P 1'
#
loop_
_entity.id
_entity.type
_entity.pdbx_description
1 polymer ?
#
loop_
_entity_poly.entity_id
_entity_poly.type
_entity_poly.pdbx_seq_one_letter_code
_entity_poly.pdbx_strand_id
1 'polypeptide(L)'
;MPVRTPYPIALSAVERVRLKKMAYAHKTEHRLRGRAQVVLHAARGRSNAPIAREAGLHLDTVRRWRGRFAQRDLPGLKDASAKHVFWIVDNGSSHRGKKATDRLTAAFSAVVFAGLTVLIALIGLSVVNVPMLTKMGVAAAGTVAIAVLIALTMIPALLGYAGRKVKPAGEKSKLLGGGRGGKKADRPNMGTRWASFVVRRPVAVLLLGVVGLGAAAIPANSLELGLGDDGSQPTSTTQRRAYDLLSEGFGPGFNGPLMIVVDAKDSDSPKGAVAKVTDEIKGLKHVTTVTPATYNKSRDTATITVIPDSKPSSTTTEDLVHSIRDTSARIKADTGATALVTGTTAMNIDFSQKLNDALIPYLALVVGLAFFLLILVFRSILVPLKAALGFLLSVLAALGAVVAVFQWGWLSSLFNVEQTGPIMSMMPIFMVGVVFGLAMDYEVFLVTRMREAYVHGETPSQAVVTGFKHGAWVVTAAAVIMIAVFSGFIGSSESMIKMVGFALAIAVFFDAFIVRMAIVPAVLALLGKRAWWLPTWLDRALPNMDVEGEGLKTLDEDALKDADPHEDRELVRA
;
A
#
# COMPACT_ATOMS: atom_id res chain seq x y z
N MET A 1 6.76 -55.31 49.42
CA MET A 1 7.67 -54.16 49.56
C MET A 1 6.87 -52.87 49.53
N PRO A 2 7.06 -51.91 50.46
CA PRO A 2 6.32 -50.65 50.40
C PRO A 2 6.82 -49.81 49.23
N VAL A 3 5.91 -49.46 48.32
CA VAL A 3 6.20 -48.60 47.15
C VAL A 3 6.71 -47.26 47.66
N ARG A 4 8.00 -46.97 47.45
CA ARG A 4 8.63 -45.67 47.76
C ARG A 4 7.84 -44.56 47.06
N THR A 5 7.47 -43.54 47.82
CA THR A 5 6.70 -42.40 47.29
C THR A 5 7.62 -41.49 46.47
N PRO A 6 7.24 -41.09 45.24
CA PRO A 6 8.17 -40.43 44.30
C PRO A 6 8.49 -38.95 44.59
N TYR A 7 7.91 -38.35 45.63
CA TYR A 7 8.13 -36.92 45.95
C TYR A 7 8.26 -36.72 47.47
N PRO A 8 9.47 -36.73 48.05
CA PRO A 8 9.66 -36.27 49.42
C PRO A 8 9.33 -34.78 49.50
N ILE A 9 8.51 -34.37 50.48
CA ILE A 9 8.21 -32.95 50.72
C ILE A 9 8.96 -32.53 51.97
N ALA A 10 9.93 -31.65 51.82
CA ALA A 10 10.50 -30.89 52.93
C ALA A 10 9.79 -29.54 53.00
N LEU A 11 9.38 -29.11 54.20
CA LEU A 11 8.73 -27.81 54.40
C LEU A 11 9.65 -26.92 55.22
N SER A 12 9.87 -25.70 54.76
CA SER A 12 10.46 -24.64 55.59
C SER A 12 9.57 -24.30 56.79
N ALA A 13 10.13 -23.64 57.80
CA ALA A 13 9.38 -23.21 58.98
C ALA A 13 8.20 -22.29 58.59
N VAL A 14 8.42 -21.39 57.63
CA VAL A 14 7.42 -20.44 57.12
C VAL A 14 6.28 -21.17 56.40
N GLU A 15 6.59 -22.14 55.55
CA GLU A 15 5.59 -22.91 54.82
C GLU A 15 4.75 -23.78 55.75
N ARG A 16 5.36 -24.39 56.76
CA ARG A 16 4.66 -25.18 57.76
C ARG A 16 3.65 -24.35 58.54
N VAL A 17 3.99 -23.12 58.91
CA VAL A 17 3.08 -22.18 59.59
C VAL A 17 1.93 -21.76 58.66
N ARG A 18 2.22 -21.39 57.41
CA ARG A 18 1.21 -21.02 56.41
C ARG A 18 0.24 -22.16 56.10
N LEU A 19 0.76 -23.37 55.90
CA LEU A 19 -0.03 -24.58 55.65
C LEU A 19 -0.91 -24.94 56.84
N LYS A 20 -0.41 -24.84 58.09
CA LYS A 20 -1.25 -25.05 59.29
C LYS A 20 -2.37 -24.01 59.36
N LYS A 21 -2.06 -22.73 59.11
CA LYS A 21 -3.08 -21.68 59.08
C LYS A 21 -4.15 -21.96 58.02
N MET A 22 -3.76 -22.43 56.83
CA MET A 22 -4.71 -22.80 55.77
C MET A 22 -5.49 -24.09 56.06
N ALA A 23 -4.88 -25.07 56.73
CA ALA A 23 -5.52 -26.34 57.04
C ALA A 23 -6.59 -26.23 58.16
N TYR A 24 -6.42 -25.29 59.09
CA TYR A 24 -7.22 -25.22 60.32
C TYR A 24 -8.00 -23.90 60.51
N ALA A 25 -7.84 -22.89 59.64
CA ALA A 25 -8.63 -21.65 59.76
C ALA A 25 -10.07 -21.82 59.25
N HIS A 26 -11.05 -21.38 60.07
CA HIS A 26 -12.48 -21.45 59.77
C HIS A 26 -12.95 -20.66 58.54
N LYS A 27 -12.14 -19.73 58.01
CA LYS A 27 -12.45 -18.94 56.80
C LYS A 27 -11.84 -19.49 55.50
N THR A 28 -11.02 -20.55 55.54
CA THR A 28 -10.36 -21.08 54.33
C THR A 28 -11.31 -21.97 53.52
N GLU A 29 -11.27 -21.91 52.19
CA GLU A 29 -12.10 -22.74 51.31
C GLU A 29 -11.87 -24.26 51.58
N HIS A 30 -12.95 -25.05 51.68
CA HIS A 30 -12.89 -26.47 52.07
C HIS A 30 -11.90 -27.30 51.24
N ARG A 31 -11.85 -27.06 49.92
CA ARG A 31 -10.90 -27.74 49.00
C ARG A 31 -9.45 -27.36 49.27
N LEU A 32 -9.18 -26.10 49.60
CA LEU A 32 -7.84 -25.62 49.92
C LEU A 32 -7.36 -26.15 51.28
N ARG A 33 -8.28 -26.30 52.25
CA ARG A 33 -7.99 -26.96 53.53
C ARG A 33 -7.55 -28.42 53.33
N GLY A 34 -8.31 -29.19 52.56
CA GLY A 34 -7.99 -30.59 52.27
C GLY A 34 -6.63 -30.75 51.58
N ARG A 35 -6.28 -29.84 50.67
CA ARG A 35 -4.96 -29.81 50.01
C ARG A 35 -3.83 -29.50 50.97
N ALA A 36 -3.99 -28.50 51.83
CA ALA A 36 -2.99 -28.13 52.82
C ALA A 36 -2.75 -29.27 53.83
N GLN A 37 -3.81 -29.98 54.25
CA GLN A 37 -3.69 -31.16 55.10
C GLN A 37 -2.91 -32.29 54.41
N VAL A 38 -3.23 -32.61 53.15
CA VAL A 38 -2.51 -33.62 52.37
C VAL A 38 -1.01 -33.34 52.29
N VAL A 39 -0.61 -32.09 52.07
CA VAL A 39 0.80 -31.67 52.03
C VAL A 39 1.45 -31.76 53.41
N LEU A 40 0.76 -31.34 54.48
CA LEU A 40 1.27 -31.44 55.85
C LEU A 40 1.49 -32.90 56.29
N HIS A 41 0.60 -33.82 55.92
CA HIS A 41 0.77 -35.24 56.23
C HIS A 41 1.89 -35.87 55.37
N ALA A 42 2.00 -35.48 54.10
CA ALA A 42 3.07 -35.94 53.21
C ALA A 42 4.46 -35.47 53.70
N ALA A 43 4.57 -34.25 54.23
CA ALA A 43 5.80 -33.70 54.80
C ALA A 43 6.24 -34.37 56.12
N ARG A 44 5.35 -35.13 56.78
CA ARG A 44 5.70 -35.98 57.93
C ARG A 44 6.21 -37.37 57.51
N GLY A 45 6.51 -37.57 56.23
CA GLY A 45 7.02 -38.83 55.69
C GLY A 45 5.96 -39.92 55.47
N ARG A 46 4.66 -39.60 55.60
CA ARG A 46 3.59 -40.58 55.37
C ARG A 46 3.44 -40.91 53.87
N SER A 47 3.07 -42.16 53.58
CA SER A 47 2.77 -42.62 52.22
C SER A 47 1.38 -42.17 51.75
N ASN A 48 1.13 -42.18 50.44
CA ASN A 48 -0.09 -41.59 49.87
C ASN A 48 -1.38 -42.35 50.22
N ALA A 49 -1.32 -43.68 50.40
CA ALA A 49 -2.50 -44.51 50.66
C ALA A 49 -3.11 -44.32 52.06
N PRO A 50 -2.34 -44.21 53.15
CA PRO A 50 -2.86 -43.80 54.45
C PRO A 50 -3.50 -42.40 54.43
N ILE A 51 -2.84 -41.42 53.79
CA ILE A 51 -3.34 -40.05 53.69
C ILE A 51 -4.69 -40.00 52.94
N ALA A 52 -4.81 -40.77 51.86
CA ALA A 52 -6.03 -40.87 51.06
C ALA A 52 -7.22 -41.40 51.90
N ARG A 53 -7.00 -42.45 52.71
CA ARG A 53 -8.04 -43.02 53.59
C ARG A 53 -8.47 -42.06 54.69
N GLU A 54 -7.51 -41.40 55.35
CA GLU A 54 -7.77 -40.48 56.47
C GLU A 54 -8.47 -39.19 56.01
N ALA A 55 -8.16 -38.72 54.80
CA ALA A 55 -8.77 -37.53 54.22
C ALA A 55 -10.05 -37.81 53.41
N GLY A 56 -10.47 -39.07 53.25
CA GLY A 56 -11.63 -39.45 52.42
C GLY A 56 -11.44 -39.14 50.93
N LEU A 57 -10.20 -39.17 50.42
CA LEU A 57 -9.84 -38.80 49.05
C LEU A 57 -9.35 -40.00 48.24
N HIS A 58 -9.51 -39.94 46.91
CA HIS A 58 -8.91 -40.95 46.02
C HIS A 58 -7.38 -40.86 46.02
N LEU A 59 -6.70 -42.01 45.89
CA LEU A 59 -5.23 -42.11 45.92
C LEU A 59 -4.56 -41.20 44.87
N ASP A 60 -5.13 -41.11 43.68
CA ASP A 60 -4.61 -40.27 42.59
C ASP A 60 -4.72 -38.78 42.89
N THR A 61 -5.73 -38.37 43.65
CA THR A 61 -5.89 -36.97 44.08
C THR A 61 -4.76 -36.58 45.03
N VAL A 62 -4.45 -37.44 46.00
CA VAL A 62 -3.32 -37.26 46.92
C VAL A 62 -1.99 -37.25 46.16
N ARG A 63 -1.79 -38.19 45.22
CA ARG A 63 -0.58 -38.25 44.38
C ARG A 63 -0.40 -36.98 43.56
N ARG A 64 -1.48 -36.49 42.92
CA ARG A 64 -1.48 -35.28 42.10
C ARG A 64 -1.15 -34.04 42.92
N TRP A 65 -1.78 -33.88 44.08
CA TRP A 65 -1.57 -32.69 44.92
C TRP A 65 -0.18 -32.67 45.56
N ARG A 66 0.30 -33.83 46.03
CA ARG A 66 1.68 -34.00 46.52
C ARG A 66 2.70 -33.67 45.44
N GLY A 67 2.50 -34.17 44.21
CA GLY A 67 3.36 -33.86 43.07
C GLY A 67 3.35 -32.39 42.68
N ARG A 68 2.17 -31.73 42.68
CA ARG A 68 2.06 -30.29 42.38
C ARG A 68 2.77 -29.42 43.41
N PHE A 69 2.64 -29.75 44.69
CA PHE A 69 3.35 -29.01 45.74
C PHE A 69 4.86 -29.22 45.61
N ALA A 70 5.33 -30.45 45.41
CA ALA A 70 6.77 -30.72 45.25
C ALA A 70 7.42 -30.02 44.03
N GLN A 71 6.63 -29.56 43.06
CA GLN A 71 7.12 -28.84 41.87
C GLN A 71 6.97 -27.32 41.96
N ARG A 72 6.09 -26.81 42.82
CA ARG A 72 5.63 -25.40 42.78
C ARG A 72 5.35 -24.79 44.14
N ASP A 73 5.69 -25.48 45.22
CA ASP A 73 5.47 -25.10 46.62
C ASP A 73 4.04 -24.58 46.90
N LEU A 74 3.90 -23.53 47.71
CA LEU A 74 2.60 -22.96 48.11
C LEU A 74 1.67 -22.59 46.92
N PRO A 75 2.15 -22.03 45.79
CA PRO A 75 1.37 -21.84 44.57
C PRO A 75 0.72 -23.13 44.03
N GLY A 76 1.33 -24.30 44.24
CA GLY A 76 0.82 -25.60 43.80
C GLY A 76 -0.47 -26.07 44.48
N LEU A 77 -0.91 -25.40 45.55
CA LEU A 77 -2.13 -25.73 46.31
C LEU A 77 -3.42 -25.12 45.72
N LYS A 78 -3.32 -24.04 44.93
CA LYS A 78 -4.50 -23.37 44.33
C LYS A 78 -4.88 -24.09 43.03
N ASP A 79 -6.18 -24.33 42.82
CA ASP A 79 -6.64 -24.80 41.50
C ASP A 79 -6.86 -23.57 40.63
N ALA A 80 -6.41 -23.63 39.39
CA ALA A 80 -6.66 -22.61 38.36
C ALA A 80 -8.13 -22.65 37.88
N SER A 81 -9.09 -22.67 38.80
CA SER A 81 -10.53 -22.71 38.50
C SER A 81 -11.27 -21.59 39.23
N ALA A 82 -11.03 -20.36 38.77
CA ALA A 82 -11.93 -19.21 38.94
C ALA A 82 -11.68 -18.19 37.81
N LYS A 83 -11.54 -18.69 36.57
CA LYS A 83 -11.59 -17.89 35.34
C LYS A 83 -12.59 -18.55 34.39
N HIS A 84 -13.87 -18.34 34.66
CA HIS A 84 -14.95 -18.53 33.69
C HIS A 84 -15.48 -17.14 33.29
N VAL A 85 -14.61 -16.38 32.62
CA VAL A 85 -14.95 -15.25 31.72
C VAL A 85 -13.85 -15.11 30.64
N PHE A 86 -12.65 -15.65 30.86
CA PHE A 86 -11.53 -15.55 29.92
C PHE A 86 -10.99 -16.96 29.57
N TRP A 87 -11.80 -17.76 28.86
CA TRP A 87 -11.42 -19.09 28.36
C TRP A 87 -11.17 -19.09 26.85
N ILE A 88 -10.68 -17.98 26.30
CA ILE A 88 -10.06 -17.96 24.98
C ILE A 88 -8.63 -17.51 25.25
N VAL A 89 -7.65 -18.32 24.86
CA VAL A 89 -6.22 -18.12 25.12
C VAL A 89 -5.82 -18.45 26.57
N ASP A 90 -5.55 -19.72 26.85
CA ASP A 90 -4.18 -20.17 27.10
C ASP A 90 -4.21 -21.62 27.61
N ASN A 91 -3.91 -22.56 26.73
CA ASN A 91 -3.71 -23.96 27.07
C ASN A 91 -2.43 -24.42 26.38
N GLY A 92 -1.34 -24.56 27.14
CA GLY A 92 -0.06 -25.09 26.64
C GLY A 92 0.57 -24.32 25.48
N SER A 93 0.13 -23.09 25.26
CA SER A 93 0.44 -22.24 24.12
C SER A 93 1.33 -21.06 24.48
N SER A 94 1.96 -20.99 25.67
CA SER A 94 2.62 -19.73 26.07
C SER A 94 3.72 -19.25 25.10
N HIS A 95 4.42 -20.16 24.41
CA HIS A 95 5.37 -19.78 23.35
C HIS A 95 4.78 -19.73 21.93
N ARG A 96 3.74 -20.52 21.60
CA ARG A 96 3.11 -20.49 20.25
C ARG A 96 2.03 -19.43 20.12
N GLY A 97 1.32 -19.16 21.20
CA GLY A 97 0.36 -18.09 21.41
C GLY A 97 1.06 -16.74 21.36
N LYS A 98 2.10 -16.52 22.19
CA LYS A 98 2.95 -15.31 22.07
C LYS A 98 3.46 -15.10 20.63
N LYS A 99 4.12 -16.10 20.04
CA LYS A 99 4.61 -16.02 18.65
C LYS A 99 3.50 -15.79 17.61
N ALA A 100 2.27 -16.26 17.85
CA ALA A 100 1.14 -16.01 16.97
C ALA A 100 0.58 -14.59 17.16
N THR A 101 0.50 -14.11 18.40
CA THR A 101 0.11 -12.74 18.73
C THR A 101 1.13 -11.74 18.18
N ASP A 102 2.43 -11.99 18.36
CA ASP A 102 3.50 -11.12 17.84
C ASP A 102 3.46 -11.02 16.31
N ARG A 103 3.25 -12.16 15.63
CA ARG A 103 3.08 -12.19 14.16
C ARG A 103 1.82 -11.49 13.69
N LEU A 104 0.72 -11.57 14.45
CA LEU A 104 -0.51 -10.85 14.16
C LEU A 104 -0.32 -9.34 14.35
N THR A 105 0.33 -8.91 15.43
CA THR A 105 0.64 -7.50 15.69
C THR A 105 1.52 -6.91 14.59
N ALA A 106 2.57 -7.61 14.18
CA ALA A 106 3.44 -7.18 13.09
C ALA A 106 2.68 -7.07 11.76
N ALA A 107 1.83 -8.06 11.44
CA ALA A 107 1.02 -8.03 10.22
C ALA A 107 -0.02 -6.89 10.23
N PHE A 108 -0.66 -6.62 11.38
CA PHE A 108 -1.62 -5.54 11.50
C PHE A 108 -0.97 -4.16 11.42
N SER A 109 0.17 -3.98 12.07
CA SER A 109 0.94 -2.74 11.97
C SER A 109 1.36 -2.46 10.53
N ALA A 110 1.83 -3.49 9.81
CA ALA A 110 2.15 -3.38 8.38
C ALA A 110 0.93 -2.98 7.53
N VAL A 111 -0.24 -3.59 7.77
CA VAL A 111 -1.48 -3.27 7.03
C VAL A 111 -1.98 -1.85 7.34
N VAL A 112 -1.91 -1.40 8.60
CA VAL A 112 -2.27 -0.02 8.98
C VAL A 112 -1.33 0.97 8.29
N PHE A 113 -0.03 0.69 8.30
CA PHE A 113 0.97 1.57 7.71
C PHE A 113 0.78 1.70 6.20
N ALA A 114 0.68 0.56 5.50
CA ALA A 114 0.33 0.46 4.10
C ALA A 114 -0.95 1.26 3.78
N GLY A 115 -2.04 0.96 4.49
CA GLY A 115 -3.31 1.66 4.35
C GLY A 115 -3.19 3.17 4.53
N LEU A 116 -2.48 3.62 5.56
CA LEU A 116 -2.28 5.05 5.82
C LEU A 116 -1.53 5.74 4.68
N THR A 117 -0.50 5.11 4.11
CA THR A 117 0.22 5.68 2.96
C THR A 117 -0.69 5.89 1.76
N VAL A 118 -1.52 4.89 1.46
CA VAL A 118 -2.50 4.96 0.37
C VAL A 118 -3.55 6.04 0.64
N LEU A 119 -4.07 6.10 1.88
CA LEU A 119 -5.03 7.12 2.30
C LEU A 119 -4.47 8.53 2.08
N ILE A 120 -3.23 8.78 2.53
CA ILE A 120 -2.65 10.12 2.40
C ILE A 120 -2.37 10.45 0.93
N ALA A 121 -1.92 9.48 0.13
CA ALA A 121 -1.74 9.70 -1.31
C ALA A 121 -3.05 10.09 -2.01
N LEU A 122 -4.15 9.38 -1.71
CA LEU A 122 -5.45 9.63 -2.30
C LEU A 122 -6.09 10.93 -1.78
N ILE A 123 -5.94 11.25 -0.49
CA ILE A 123 -6.36 12.53 0.07
C ILE A 123 -5.49 13.68 -0.49
N GLY A 124 -4.24 13.40 -0.83
CA GLY A 124 -3.30 14.34 -1.45
C GLY A 124 -3.81 14.93 -2.76
N LEU A 125 -4.71 14.25 -3.49
CA LEU A 125 -5.42 14.82 -4.65
C LEU A 125 -6.23 16.08 -4.28
N SER A 126 -6.59 16.26 -3.00
CA SER A 126 -7.29 17.45 -2.53
C SER A 126 -6.44 18.72 -2.62
N VAL A 127 -5.11 18.57 -2.55
CA VAL A 127 -4.15 19.70 -2.60
C VAL A 127 -4.08 20.31 -4.01
N VAL A 128 -4.42 19.54 -5.03
CA VAL A 128 -4.47 19.96 -6.45
C VAL A 128 -5.58 21.00 -6.71
N ASN A 129 -6.54 21.16 -5.79
CA ASN A 129 -7.63 22.13 -5.91
C ASN A 129 -8.46 21.96 -7.21
N VAL A 130 -8.68 20.71 -7.60
CA VAL A 130 -9.59 20.31 -8.67
C VAL A 130 -10.74 19.54 -8.02
N PRO A 131 -11.95 20.11 -7.92
CA PRO A 131 -13.04 19.55 -7.12
C PRO A 131 -13.41 18.10 -7.45
N MET A 132 -13.34 17.74 -8.74
CA MET A 132 -13.63 16.36 -9.17
C MET A 132 -12.57 15.38 -8.65
N LEU A 133 -11.28 15.73 -8.77
CA LEU A 133 -10.17 14.93 -8.25
C LEU A 133 -10.23 14.79 -6.73
N THR A 134 -10.52 15.88 -6.01
CA THR A 134 -10.71 15.86 -4.55
C THR A 134 -11.80 14.86 -4.17
N LYS A 135 -12.99 14.93 -4.81
CA LYS A 135 -14.11 14.03 -4.52
C LYS A 135 -13.76 12.56 -4.79
N MET A 136 -13.09 12.29 -5.92
CA MET A 136 -12.66 10.94 -6.28
C MET A 136 -11.60 10.41 -5.31
N GLY A 137 -10.61 11.23 -4.96
CA GLY A 137 -9.55 10.89 -4.00
C GLY A 137 -10.11 10.58 -2.61
N VAL A 138 -11.03 11.41 -2.10
CA VAL A 138 -11.68 11.19 -0.80
C VAL A 138 -12.56 9.93 -0.82
N ALA A 139 -13.31 9.69 -1.89
CA ALA A 139 -14.12 8.48 -2.03
C ALA A 139 -13.26 7.21 -2.09
N ALA A 140 -12.16 7.25 -2.84
CA ALA A 140 -11.20 6.15 -2.91
C ALA A 140 -10.51 5.94 -1.55
N ALA A 141 -10.09 6.99 -0.87
CA ALA A 141 -9.50 6.92 0.47
C ALA A 141 -10.47 6.31 1.50
N GLY A 142 -11.76 6.67 1.44
CA GLY A 142 -12.81 6.05 2.26
C GLY A 142 -12.95 4.55 2.00
N THR A 143 -12.86 4.14 0.72
CA THR A 143 -12.90 2.71 0.35
C THR A 143 -11.70 1.95 0.91
N VAL A 144 -10.50 2.53 0.83
CA VAL A 144 -9.29 1.93 1.42
C VAL A 144 -9.38 1.89 2.95
N ALA A 145 -9.91 2.92 3.59
CA ALA A 145 -10.11 2.94 5.04
C ALA A 145 -11.02 1.80 5.49
N ILE A 146 -12.13 1.57 4.77
CA ILE A 146 -13.02 0.43 5.01
C ILE A 146 -12.30 -0.90 4.77
N ALA A 147 -11.50 -1.02 3.71
CA ALA A 147 -10.74 -2.23 3.43
C ALA A 147 -9.72 -2.55 4.55
N VAL A 148 -9.03 -1.53 5.09
CA VAL A 148 -8.14 -1.65 6.24
C VAL A 148 -8.92 -2.10 7.49
N LEU A 149 -10.06 -1.48 7.78
CA LEU A 149 -10.91 -1.89 8.90
C LEU A 149 -11.36 -3.34 8.78
N ILE A 150 -11.78 -3.77 7.57
CA ILE A 150 -12.15 -5.16 7.28
C ILE A 150 -10.95 -6.10 7.50
N ALA A 151 -9.75 -5.71 7.06
CA ALA A 151 -8.53 -6.50 7.22
C ALA A 151 -8.12 -6.66 8.69
N LEU A 152 -8.35 -5.63 9.52
CA LEU A 152 -8.01 -5.64 10.95
C LEU A 152 -9.06 -6.29 11.84
N THR A 153 -10.33 -6.31 11.41
CA THR A 153 -11.46 -6.78 12.25
C THR A 153 -12.07 -8.07 11.72
N MET A 154 -12.61 -8.03 10.50
CA MET A 154 -13.40 -9.11 9.93
C MET A 154 -12.54 -10.31 9.53
N ILE A 155 -11.39 -10.10 8.89
CA ILE A 155 -10.50 -11.22 8.49
C ILE A 155 -10.04 -12.02 9.72
N PRO A 156 -9.53 -11.39 10.81
CA PRO A 156 -9.15 -12.11 12.02
C PRO A 156 -10.33 -12.79 12.70
N ALA A 157 -11.51 -12.16 12.72
CA ALA A 157 -12.72 -12.77 13.27
C ALA A 157 -13.14 -14.03 12.48
N LEU A 158 -13.10 -13.97 11.15
CA LEU A 158 -13.39 -15.10 10.28
C LEU A 158 -12.36 -16.23 10.42
N LEU A 159 -11.06 -15.90 10.52
CA LEU A 159 -10.01 -16.87 10.78
C LEU A 159 -10.13 -17.50 12.17
N GLY A 160 -10.49 -16.71 13.19
CA GLY A 160 -10.78 -17.17 14.54
C GLY A 160 -11.99 -18.11 14.58
N TYR A 161 -13.07 -17.77 13.86
CA TYR A 161 -14.27 -18.59 13.73
C TYR A 161 -14.01 -19.90 12.97
N ALA A 162 -13.29 -19.83 11.84
CA ALA A 162 -12.94 -21.01 11.05
C ALA A 162 -11.95 -21.92 11.80
N GLY A 163 -11.19 -21.36 12.75
CA GLY A 163 -10.28 -22.09 13.63
C GLY A 163 -9.34 -23.01 12.85
N ARG A 164 -9.31 -24.29 13.22
CA ARG A 164 -8.43 -25.29 12.56
C ARG A 164 -8.92 -25.76 11.18
N LYS A 165 -10.07 -25.28 10.69
CA LYS A 165 -10.58 -25.65 9.35
C LYS A 165 -9.78 -24.98 8.23
N VAL A 166 -9.16 -23.83 8.50
CA VAL A 166 -8.19 -23.19 7.60
C VAL A 166 -6.84 -23.88 7.81
N LYS A 167 -6.54 -24.84 6.94
CA LYS A 167 -5.29 -25.58 6.96
C LYS A 167 -4.30 -24.93 5.99
N PRO A 168 -3.01 -24.82 6.34
CA PRO A 168 -2.01 -24.36 5.39
C PRO A 168 -2.04 -25.22 4.12
N ALA A 169 -2.00 -24.56 2.97
CA ALA A 169 -1.98 -25.22 1.67
C ALA A 169 -0.84 -26.25 1.64
N GLY A 170 -1.18 -27.53 1.48
CA GLY A 170 -0.23 -28.65 1.53
C GLY A 170 -0.67 -29.83 2.41
N GLU A 171 -1.51 -29.62 3.44
CA GLU A 171 -2.00 -30.75 4.26
C GLU A 171 -2.94 -31.69 3.48
N LYS A 172 -3.68 -31.19 2.48
CA LYS A 172 -4.53 -32.01 1.60
C LYS A 172 -3.73 -32.85 0.60
N SER A 173 -2.44 -32.56 0.37
CA SER A 173 -1.59 -33.36 -0.52
C SER A 173 -1.28 -34.76 0.04
N LYS A 174 -1.43 -34.96 1.36
CA LYS A 174 -1.34 -36.31 1.96
C LYS A 174 -2.50 -37.22 1.56
N LEU A 175 -3.67 -36.67 1.25
CA LEU A 175 -4.86 -37.45 0.83
C LEU A 175 -4.88 -37.75 -0.68
N LEU A 176 -4.13 -36.98 -1.48
CA LEU A 176 -3.99 -37.14 -2.93
C LEU A 176 -2.65 -37.82 -3.33
N GLY A 177 -2.21 -38.83 -2.56
CA GLY A 177 -1.15 -39.75 -3.01
C GLY A 177 0.29 -39.26 -2.89
N GLY A 178 0.59 -38.24 -2.07
CA GLY A 178 1.96 -37.77 -1.81
C GLY A 178 2.73 -38.59 -0.76
N GLY A 179 2.80 -39.91 -0.90
CA GLY A 179 3.58 -40.78 -0.02
C GLY A 179 5.08 -40.74 -0.35
N ARG A 180 5.84 -39.90 0.36
CA ARG A 180 7.23 -40.16 0.82
C ARG A 180 7.77 -38.95 1.59
N GLY A 181 7.75 -39.07 2.91
CA GLY A 181 8.54 -38.24 3.84
C GLY A 181 10.02 -38.59 3.76
N GLY A 182 10.65 -38.34 2.61
CA GLY A 182 12.10 -38.21 2.53
C GLY A 182 12.45 -36.75 2.80
N LYS A 183 13.46 -36.50 3.65
CA LYS A 183 14.13 -35.20 3.78
C LYS A 183 14.48 -34.69 2.37
N LYS A 184 13.62 -33.88 1.73
CA LYS A 184 14.02 -33.14 0.53
C LYS A 184 15.06 -32.16 1.02
N ALA A 185 16.31 -32.40 0.61
CA ALA A 185 17.38 -31.42 0.70
C ALA A 185 16.82 -30.05 0.27
N ASP A 186 17.21 -29.02 1.01
CA ASP A 186 16.82 -27.61 0.94
C ASP A 186 16.96 -27.07 -0.49
N ARG A 187 16.04 -27.46 -1.39
CA ARG A 187 16.03 -26.97 -2.76
C ARG A 187 15.68 -25.49 -2.67
N PRO A 188 16.58 -24.58 -3.11
CA PRO A 188 16.34 -23.15 -2.99
C PRO A 188 15.03 -22.81 -3.71
N ASN A 189 14.08 -22.23 -2.95
CA ASN A 189 12.82 -21.70 -3.48
C ASN A 189 13.12 -20.79 -4.68
N MET A 190 12.20 -20.70 -5.65
CA MET A 190 12.40 -19.91 -6.88
C MET A 190 12.84 -18.47 -6.60
N GLY A 191 12.28 -17.84 -5.55
CA GLY A 191 12.71 -16.51 -5.07
C GLY A 191 14.16 -16.45 -4.60
N THR A 192 14.66 -17.47 -3.89
CA THR A 192 16.08 -17.52 -3.46
C THR A 192 17.03 -17.69 -4.64
N ARG A 193 16.64 -18.45 -5.67
CA ARG A 193 17.45 -18.61 -6.90
C ARG A 193 17.55 -17.28 -7.66
N TRP A 194 16.42 -16.58 -7.79
CA TRP A 194 16.38 -15.26 -8.42
C TRP A 194 17.22 -14.24 -7.63
N ALA A 195 17.01 -14.13 -6.32
CA ALA A 195 17.78 -13.20 -5.48
C ALA A 195 19.29 -13.49 -5.55
N SER A 196 19.68 -14.76 -5.52
CA SER A 196 21.09 -15.16 -5.66
C SER A 196 21.67 -14.76 -7.02
N PHE A 197 20.88 -14.85 -8.10
CA PHE A 197 21.30 -14.39 -9.42
C PHE A 197 21.48 -12.87 -9.46
N VAL A 198 20.52 -12.11 -8.92
CA VAL A 198 20.58 -10.65 -8.86
C VAL A 198 21.81 -10.18 -8.05
N VAL A 199 22.05 -10.78 -6.89
CA VAL A 199 23.21 -10.47 -6.03
C VAL A 199 24.54 -10.85 -6.70
N ARG A 200 24.55 -11.87 -7.56
CA ARG A 200 25.76 -12.28 -8.29
C ARG A 200 26.09 -11.38 -9.47
N ARG A 201 25.10 -10.71 -10.07
CA ARG A 201 25.28 -9.81 -11.22
C ARG A 201 24.48 -8.50 -11.04
N PRO A 202 24.72 -7.75 -9.96
CA PRO A 202 23.86 -6.62 -9.61
C PRO A 202 23.97 -5.47 -10.63
N VAL A 203 25.16 -5.20 -11.18
CA VAL A 203 25.35 -4.16 -12.21
C VAL A 203 24.59 -4.49 -13.49
N ALA A 204 24.66 -5.74 -13.97
CA ALA A 204 23.98 -6.13 -15.19
C ALA A 204 22.45 -6.09 -15.04
N VAL A 205 21.92 -6.55 -13.90
CA VAL A 205 20.49 -6.50 -13.61
C VAL A 205 20.01 -5.05 -13.47
N LEU A 206 20.77 -4.21 -12.77
CA LEU A 206 20.47 -2.80 -12.62
C LEU A 206 20.44 -2.08 -13.97
N LEU A 207 21.48 -2.25 -14.79
CA LEU A 207 21.57 -1.64 -16.12
C LEU A 207 20.43 -2.12 -17.01
N LEU A 208 20.16 -3.43 -17.06
CA LEU A 208 19.08 -3.97 -17.89
C LEU A 208 17.70 -3.48 -17.43
N GLY A 209 17.46 -3.39 -16.12
CA GLY A 209 16.22 -2.85 -15.56
C GLY A 209 16.04 -1.36 -15.86
N VAL A 210 17.07 -0.55 -15.61
CA VAL A 210 17.02 0.91 -15.83
C VAL A 210 16.93 1.24 -17.32
N VAL A 211 17.73 0.59 -18.17
CA VAL A 211 17.68 0.80 -19.63
C VAL A 211 16.36 0.27 -20.20
N GLY A 212 15.86 -0.88 -19.72
CA GLY A 212 14.59 -1.43 -20.16
C GLY A 212 13.40 -0.51 -19.83
N LEU A 213 13.32 -0.03 -18.58
CA LEU A 213 12.29 0.94 -18.19
C LEU A 213 12.49 2.29 -18.89
N GLY A 214 13.73 2.74 -19.02
CA GLY A 214 14.07 3.99 -19.73
C GLY A 214 13.64 3.94 -21.19
N ALA A 215 13.86 2.82 -21.87
CA ALA A 215 13.39 2.59 -23.23
C ALA A 215 11.86 2.58 -23.32
N ALA A 216 11.18 1.92 -22.38
CA ALA A 216 9.73 1.93 -22.28
C ALA A 216 9.15 3.32 -21.95
N ALA A 217 9.93 4.20 -21.33
CA ALA A 217 9.56 5.58 -21.03
C ALA A 217 9.75 6.55 -22.20
N ILE A 218 10.52 6.20 -23.25
CA ILE A 218 10.77 7.09 -24.40
C ILE A 218 9.48 7.66 -25.01
N PRO A 219 8.42 6.87 -25.26
CA PRO A 219 7.19 7.39 -25.83
C PRO A 219 6.50 8.44 -24.95
N ALA A 220 6.77 8.47 -23.63
CA ALA A 220 6.18 9.48 -22.74
C ALA A 220 6.59 10.92 -23.10
N ASN A 221 7.69 11.12 -23.85
CA ASN A 221 8.07 12.43 -24.35
C ASN A 221 7.13 12.96 -25.44
N SER A 222 6.35 12.08 -26.08
CA SER A 222 5.32 12.43 -27.07
C SER A 222 3.93 12.49 -26.46
N LEU A 223 3.82 12.54 -25.13
CA LEU A 223 2.53 12.55 -24.44
C LEU A 223 1.71 13.79 -24.81
N GLU A 224 0.61 13.57 -25.52
CA GLU A 224 -0.40 14.60 -25.79
C GLU A 224 -1.53 14.44 -24.77
N LEU A 225 -1.78 15.49 -23.99
CA LEU A 225 -2.83 15.50 -22.97
C LEU A 225 -4.03 16.27 -23.48
N GLY A 226 -5.20 15.66 -23.39
CA GLY A 226 -6.45 16.30 -23.75
C GLY A 226 -7.63 15.64 -23.09
N LEU A 227 -8.79 16.30 -23.15
CA LEU A 227 -10.05 15.65 -22.88
C LEU A 227 -10.59 15.11 -24.20
N GLY A 228 -10.79 13.79 -24.26
CA GLY A 228 -11.34 13.12 -25.44
C GLY A 228 -12.71 13.71 -25.82
N ASP A 229 -12.96 13.79 -27.12
CA ASP A 229 -14.28 14.10 -27.67
C ASP A 229 -14.99 12.80 -28.09
N ASP A 230 -16.21 12.92 -28.62
CA ASP A 230 -16.93 11.77 -29.20
C ASP A 230 -16.14 11.13 -30.37
N GLY A 231 -15.13 11.84 -30.87
CA GLY A 231 -14.11 11.37 -31.79
C GLY A 231 -13.14 10.32 -31.21
N SER A 232 -13.26 9.95 -29.94
CA SER A 232 -12.46 8.88 -29.30
C SER A 232 -13.30 7.66 -28.89
N GLN A 233 -14.61 7.70 -29.14
CA GLN A 233 -15.55 6.64 -28.80
C GLN A 233 -15.56 5.52 -29.85
N PRO A 234 -15.95 4.28 -29.49
CA PRO A 234 -16.02 3.17 -30.45
C PRO A 234 -16.95 3.49 -31.64
N THR A 235 -16.56 3.03 -32.83
CA THR A 235 -17.28 3.22 -34.12
C THR A 235 -18.68 2.61 -34.13
N SER A 236 -18.93 1.68 -33.22
CA SER A 236 -20.25 1.07 -33.00
C SER A 236 -21.25 1.99 -32.30
N THR A 237 -20.80 3.05 -31.61
CA THR A 237 -21.67 3.94 -30.82
C THR A 237 -22.37 4.98 -31.70
N THR A 238 -23.54 5.45 -31.25
CA THR A 238 -24.32 6.46 -31.98
C THR A 238 -23.69 7.84 -31.93
N GLN A 239 -23.07 8.20 -30.80
CA GLN A 239 -22.35 9.46 -30.60
C GLN A 239 -21.18 9.58 -31.56
N ARG A 240 -20.38 8.51 -31.69
CA ARG A 240 -19.25 8.46 -32.62
C ARG A 240 -19.69 8.66 -34.07
N ARG A 241 -20.77 8.00 -34.49
CA ARG A 241 -21.32 8.15 -35.85
C ARG A 241 -21.83 9.58 -36.11
N ALA A 242 -22.47 10.20 -35.12
CA ALA A 242 -22.91 11.59 -35.23
C ALA A 242 -21.71 12.54 -35.38
N TYR A 243 -20.65 12.34 -34.61
CA TYR A 243 -19.41 13.11 -34.69
C TYR A 243 -18.78 13.02 -36.09
N ASP A 244 -18.69 11.81 -36.65
CA ASP A 244 -18.11 11.58 -37.97
C ASP A 244 -18.95 12.24 -39.08
N LEU A 245 -20.28 12.09 -39.04
CA LEU A 245 -21.19 12.74 -40.01
C LEU A 245 -21.11 14.27 -39.96
N LEU A 246 -20.99 14.86 -38.75
CA LEU A 246 -20.78 16.30 -38.61
C LEU A 246 -19.43 16.75 -39.14
N SER A 247 -18.37 15.96 -38.90
CA SER A 247 -17.03 16.24 -39.41
C SER A 247 -16.97 16.18 -40.94
N GLU A 248 -17.62 15.18 -41.54
CA GLU A 248 -17.69 14.99 -42.99
C GLU A 248 -18.51 16.10 -43.68
N GLY A 249 -19.63 16.51 -43.07
CA GLY A 249 -20.53 17.50 -43.66
C GLY A 249 -20.08 18.95 -43.49
N PHE A 250 -19.49 19.30 -42.34
CA PHE A 250 -19.23 20.70 -41.95
C PHE A 250 -17.76 20.98 -41.60
N GLY A 251 -16.89 19.97 -41.68
CA GLY A 251 -15.49 20.06 -41.28
C GLY A 251 -15.25 19.66 -39.82
N PRO A 252 -14.03 19.22 -39.46
CA PRO A 252 -13.73 18.62 -38.16
C PRO A 252 -13.89 19.58 -36.97
N GLY A 253 -13.65 20.89 -37.16
CA GLY A 253 -13.80 21.89 -36.11
C GLY A 253 -15.26 22.23 -35.76
N PHE A 254 -16.22 21.77 -36.56
CA PHE A 254 -17.65 21.97 -36.28
C PHE A 254 -18.09 21.25 -35.00
N ASN A 255 -17.41 20.17 -34.61
CA ASN A 255 -17.71 19.42 -33.39
C ASN A 255 -17.29 20.14 -32.10
N GLY A 256 -16.59 21.28 -32.18
CA GLY A 256 -16.22 22.04 -31.00
C GLY A 256 -15.92 23.50 -31.32
N PRO A 257 -16.94 24.28 -31.70
CA PRO A 257 -16.79 25.69 -31.97
C PRO A 257 -16.33 26.43 -30.70
N LEU A 258 -15.51 27.45 -30.90
CA LEU A 258 -15.06 28.35 -29.86
C LEU A 258 -16.04 29.51 -29.77
N MET A 259 -16.50 29.83 -28.56
CA MET A 259 -17.35 30.99 -28.34
C MET A 259 -16.50 32.11 -27.75
N ILE A 260 -16.58 33.30 -28.33
CA ILE A 260 -15.85 34.47 -27.87
C ILE A 260 -16.86 35.49 -27.39
N VAL A 261 -16.70 35.91 -26.13
CA VAL A 261 -17.49 36.97 -25.52
C VAL A 261 -16.64 38.23 -25.50
N VAL A 262 -17.08 39.25 -26.21
CA VAL A 262 -16.43 40.57 -26.25
C VAL A 262 -17.22 41.50 -25.33
N ASP A 263 -16.66 41.83 -24.17
CA ASP A 263 -17.18 42.88 -23.28
C ASP A 263 -16.50 44.20 -23.63
N ALA A 264 -17.27 45.13 -24.18
CA ALA A 264 -16.80 46.43 -24.63
C ALA A 264 -17.48 47.59 -23.88
N LYS A 265 -17.98 47.35 -22.65
CA LYS A 265 -18.60 48.39 -21.81
C LYS A 265 -17.68 49.58 -21.54
N ASP A 266 -16.40 49.31 -21.36
CA ASP A 266 -15.38 50.31 -21.06
C ASP A 266 -14.73 50.90 -22.33
N SER A 267 -15.24 50.54 -23.52
CA SER A 267 -14.72 51.03 -24.79
C SER A 267 -15.47 52.29 -25.24
N ASP A 268 -14.72 53.28 -25.74
CA ASP A 268 -15.29 54.50 -26.33
C ASP A 268 -16.19 54.21 -27.55
N SER A 269 -15.97 53.09 -28.23
CA SER A 269 -16.78 52.63 -29.36
C SER A 269 -17.04 51.12 -29.27
N PRO A 270 -18.08 50.68 -28.54
CA PRO A 270 -18.33 49.25 -28.32
C PRO A 270 -18.50 48.44 -29.61
N LYS A 271 -19.22 48.99 -30.60
CA LYS A 271 -19.37 48.35 -31.91
C LYS A 271 -18.07 48.31 -32.71
N GLY A 272 -17.28 49.39 -32.65
CA GLY A 272 -15.98 49.45 -33.34
C GLY A 272 -14.99 48.46 -32.75
N ALA A 273 -14.96 48.35 -31.42
CA ALA A 273 -14.12 47.37 -30.72
C ALA A 273 -14.53 45.93 -31.06
N VAL A 274 -15.83 45.60 -31.04
CA VAL A 274 -16.32 44.28 -31.45
C VAL A 274 -15.97 43.96 -32.90
N ALA A 275 -16.09 44.93 -33.82
CA ALA A 275 -15.69 44.75 -35.21
C ALA A 275 -14.19 44.48 -35.35
N LYS A 276 -13.34 45.29 -34.68
CA LYS A 276 -11.88 45.10 -34.67
C LYS A 276 -11.49 43.72 -34.13
N VAL A 277 -12.09 43.30 -33.02
CA VAL A 277 -11.89 41.96 -32.44
C VAL A 277 -12.27 40.87 -33.45
N THR A 278 -13.44 41.00 -34.07
CA THR A 278 -13.92 40.03 -35.07
C THR A 278 -12.96 39.91 -36.25
N ASP A 279 -12.47 41.04 -36.77
CA ASP A 279 -11.57 41.08 -37.94
C ASP A 279 -10.18 40.51 -37.61
N GLU A 280 -9.63 40.83 -36.44
CA GLU A 280 -8.35 40.25 -36.00
C GLU A 280 -8.43 38.74 -35.81
N ILE A 281 -9.49 38.24 -35.18
CA ILE A 281 -9.71 36.80 -35.00
C ILE A 281 -9.89 36.10 -36.34
N LYS A 282 -10.62 36.73 -37.27
CA LYS A 282 -10.82 36.19 -38.62
C LYS A 282 -9.50 36.09 -39.41
N GLY A 283 -8.51 36.93 -39.09
CA GLY A 283 -7.17 36.90 -39.68
C GLY A 283 -6.24 35.84 -39.09
N LEU A 284 -6.63 35.15 -38.01
CA LEU A 284 -5.81 34.09 -37.41
C LEU A 284 -5.76 32.86 -38.31
N LYS A 285 -4.61 32.17 -38.28
CA LYS A 285 -4.46 30.84 -38.92
C LYS A 285 -5.39 29.84 -38.24
N HIS A 286 -5.83 28.82 -38.98
CA HIS A 286 -6.69 27.74 -38.48
C HIS A 286 -8.13 28.14 -38.11
N VAL A 287 -8.56 29.34 -38.51
CA VAL A 287 -9.96 29.77 -38.43
C VAL A 287 -10.66 29.53 -39.76
N THR A 288 -11.68 28.67 -39.78
CA THR A 288 -12.48 28.40 -40.98
C THR A 288 -13.60 29.42 -41.15
N THR A 289 -14.34 29.69 -40.07
CA THR A 289 -15.51 30.57 -40.10
C THR A 289 -15.63 31.34 -38.81
N VAL A 290 -15.96 32.63 -38.92
CA VAL A 290 -16.34 33.48 -37.80
C VAL A 290 -17.76 33.96 -38.06
N THR A 291 -18.70 33.65 -37.17
CA THR A 291 -20.10 34.08 -37.32
C THR A 291 -20.24 35.58 -37.01
N PRO A 292 -21.24 36.27 -37.58
CA PRO A 292 -21.54 37.65 -37.21
C PRO A 292 -21.76 37.80 -35.69
N ALA A 293 -21.27 38.91 -35.15
CA ALA A 293 -21.40 39.21 -33.72
C ALA A 293 -22.88 39.37 -33.31
N THR A 294 -23.29 38.65 -32.28
CA THR A 294 -24.63 38.76 -31.68
C THR A 294 -24.56 39.63 -30.43
N TYR A 295 -25.17 40.81 -30.48
CA TYR A 295 -25.12 41.78 -29.39
C TYR A 295 -26.16 41.49 -28.31
N ASN A 296 -25.82 41.83 -27.06
CA ASN A 296 -26.79 41.91 -25.98
C ASN A 296 -27.74 43.12 -26.18
N LYS A 297 -28.75 43.25 -25.31
CA LYS A 297 -29.75 44.34 -25.40
C LYS A 297 -29.12 45.73 -25.33
N SER A 298 -28.08 45.90 -24.51
CA SER A 298 -27.38 47.18 -24.31
C SER A 298 -26.40 47.52 -25.44
N ARG A 299 -26.10 46.57 -26.33
CA ARG A 299 -25.12 46.70 -27.43
C ARG A 299 -23.69 47.05 -26.98
N ASP A 300 -23.36 46.72 -25.75
CA ASP A 300 -22.03 46.90 -25.15
C ASP A 300 -21.22 45.58 -25.09
N THR A 301 -21.90 44.44 -25.28
CA THR A 301 -21.31 43.11 -25.22
C THR A 301 -21.80 42.30 -26.41
N ALA A 302 -20.92 41.49 -27.02
CA ALA A 302 -21.27 40.63 -28.13
C ALA A 302 -20.69 39.22 -28.00
N THR A 303 -21.38 38.24 -28.58
CA THR A 303 -20.87 36.89 -28.75
C THR A 303 -20.53 36.61 -30.21
N ILE A 304 -19.41 35.93 -30.44
CA ILE A 304 -18.92 35.53 -31.75
C ILE A 304 -18.60 34.04 -31.66
N THR A 305 -19.00 33.26 -32.67
CA THR A 305 -18.66 31.85 -32.76
C THR A 305 -17.56 31.68 -33.80
N VAL A 306 -16.49 31.00 -33.43
CA VAL A 306 -15.35 30.68 -34.28
C VAL A 306 -15.30 29.18 -34.49
N ILE A 307 -15.23 28.76 -35.75
CA ILE A 307 -15.12 27.35 -36.14
C ILE A 307 -13.67 27.11 -36.59
N PRO A 308 -12.88 26.31 -35.85
CA PRO A 308 -11.53 25.93 -36.27
C PRO A 308 -11.53 25.05 -37.53
N ASP A 309 -10.37 24.89 -38.18
CA ASP A 309 -10.17 23.91 -39.25
C ASP A 309 -9.78 22.51 -38.73
N SER A 310 -9.51 22.37 -37.43
CA SER A 310 -9.04 21.18 -36.75
C SER A 310 -10.00 20.66 -35.67
N LYS A 311 -9.80 19.42 -35.22
CA LYS A 311 -10.66 18.79 -34.19
C LYS A 311 -10.54 19.47 -32.82
N PRO A 312 -11.58 19.41 -31.97
CA PRO A 312 -11.55 20.03 -30.63
C PRO A 312 -10.42 19.52 -29.72
N SER A 313 -10.06 18.25 -29.87
CA SER A 313 -9.05 17.55 -29.07
C SER A 313 -7.62 17.66 -29.64
N SER A 314 -7.41 18.44 -30.71
CA SER A 314 -6.10 18.59 -31.35
C SER A 314 -5.27 19.73 -30.77
N THR A 315 -3.95 19.57 -30.77
CA THR A 315 -2.98 20.59 -30.37
C THR A 315 -3.10 21.87 -31.22
N THR A 316 -3.45 21.75 -32.49
CA THR A 316 -3.72 22.90 -33.37
C THR A 316 -4.86 23.78 -32.87
N THR A 317 -5.95 23.18 -32.35
CA THR A 317 -7.07 23.93 -31.77
C THR A 317 -6.68 24.56 -30.44
N GLU A 318 -5.85 23.89 -29.64
CA GLU A 318 -5.28 24.44 -28.40
C GLU A 318 -4.42 25.67 -28.68
N ASP A 319 -3.49 25.58 -29.65
CA ASP A 319 -2.65 26.69 -30.10
C ASP A 319 -3.49 27.86 -30.64
N LEU A 320 -4.60 27.57 -31.33
CA LEU A 320 -5.56 28.60 -31.77
C LEU A 320 -6.22 29.30 -30.57
N VAL A 321 -6.66 28.56 -29.56
CA VAL A 321 -7.23 29.17 -28.34
C VAL A 321 -6.21 30.07 -27.64
N HIS A 322 -4.96 29.64 -27.53
CA HIS A 322 -3.87 30.47 -27.00
C HIS A 322 -3.64 31.72 -27.85
N SER A 323 -3.61 31.57 -29.18
CA SER A 323 -3.45 32.68 -30.12
C SER A 323 -4.59 33.71 -30.02
N ILE A 324 -5.84 33.25 -29.85
CA ILE A 324 -7.00 34.12 -29.64
C ILE A 324 -6.88 34.87 -28.31
N ARG A 325 -6.40 34.21 -27.24
CA ARG A 325 -6.20 34.82 -25.93
C ARG A 325 -5.09 35.88 -25.95
N ASP A 326 -3.97 35.59 -26.60
CA ASP A 326 -2.87 36.53 -26.77
C ASP A 326 -3.30 37.75 -27.59
N THR A 327 -4.11 37.54 -28.62
CA THR A 327 -4.69 38.62 -29.44
C THR A 327 -5.68 39.44 -28.63
N SER A 328 -6.56 38.79 -27.86
CA SER A 328 -7.50 39.45 -26.93
C SER A 328 -6.79 40.34 -25.91
N ALA A 329 -5.63 39.92 -25.39
CA ALA A 329 -4.83 40.71 -24.47
C ALA A 329 -4.26 41.98 -25.13
N ARG A 330 -3.80 41.89 -26.40
CA ARG A 330 -3.38 43.06 -27.18
C ARG A 330 -4.54 44.01 -27.47
N ILE A 331 -5.69 43.48 -27.89
CA ILE A 331 -6.85 44.30 -28.22
C ILE A 331 -7.38 45.05 -27.00
N LYS A 332 -7.32 44.44 -25.80
CA LYS A 332 -7.68 45.12 -24.56
C LYS A 332 -6.82 46.35 -24.30
N ALA A 333 -5.52 46.28 -24.59
CA ALA A 333 -4.62 47.43 -24.47
C ALA A 333 -4.96 48.55 -25.44
N ASP A 334 -5.44 48.22 -26.66
CA ASP A 334 -5.75 49.18 -27.71
C ASP A 334 -7.15 49.80 -27.62
N THR A 335 -8.15 49.05 -27.15
CA THR A 335 -9.57 49.39 -27.32
C THR A 335 -10.38 49.46 -26.02
N GLY A 336 -9.79 49.01 -24.90
CA GLY A 336 -10.50 48.83 -23.64
C GLY A 336 -11.45 47.63 -23.60
N ALA A 337 -11.71 46.96 -24.73
CA ALA A 337 -12.60 45.80 -24.78
C ALA A 337 -11.89 44.52 -24.30
N THR A 338 -12.56 43.74 -23.47
CA THR A 338 -12.08 42.44 -22.99
C THR A 338 -12.74 41.32 -23.79
N ALA A 339 -11.94 40.56 -24.54
CA ALA A 339 -12.40 39.35 -25.23
C ALA A 339 -12.06 38.09 -24.42
N LEU A 340 -13.07 37.27 -24.16
CA LEU A 340 -13.00 36.04 -23.37
C LEU A 340 -13.35 34.85 -24.26
N VAL A 341 -12.50 33.82 -24.26
CA VAL A 341 -12.75 32.59 -25.01
C VAL A 341 -13.42 31.56 -24.09
N THR A 342 -14.53 31.01 -24.54
CA THR A 342 -15.34 30.01 -23.84
C THR A 342 -15.88 28.97 -24.85
N GLY A 343 -16.80 28.12 -24.40
CA GLY A 343 -17.26 26.93 -25.12
C GLY A 343 -16.59 25.67 -24.60
N THR A 344 -17.15 24.51 -24.94
CA THR A 344 -16.72 23.21 -24.41
C THR A 344 -15.23 22.95 -24.67
N THR A 345 -14.75 23.25 -25.87
CA THR A 345 -13.34 23.09 -26.24
C THR A 345 -12.40 23.94 -25.39
N ALA A 346 -12.70 25.24 -25.24
CA ALA A 346 -11.87 26.15 -24.44
C ALA A 346 -11.87 25.76 -22.96
N MET A 347 -13.02 25.37 -22.41
CA MET A 347 -13.12 24.84 -21.04
C MET A 347 -12.30 23.55 -20.86
N ASN A 348 -12.29 22.68 -21.87
CA ASN A 348 -11.52 21.44 -21.82
C ASN A 348 -10.00 21.68 -21.84
N ILE A 349 -9.55 22.66 -22.62
CA ILE A 349 -8.15 23.12 -22.65
C ILE A 349 -7.78 23.71 -21.28
N ASP A 350 -8.61 24.61 -20.72
CA ASP A 350 -8.37 25.19 -19.39
C ASP A 350 -8.30 24.15 -18.29
N PHE A 351 -9.19 23.15 -18.35
CA PHE A 351 -9.18 22.06 -17.41
C PHE A 351 -7.91 21.20 -17.55
N SER A 352 -7.49 20.90 -18.79
CA SER A 352 -6.26 20.14 -19.06
C SER A 352 -5.02 20.90 -18.57
N GLN A 353 -4.95 22.21 -18.82
CA GLN A 353 -3.86 23.06 -18.34
C GLN A 353 -3.83 23.08 -16.80
N LYS A 354 -4.98 23.25 -16.14
CA LYS A 354 -5.05 23.21 -14.67
C LYS A 354 -4.60 21.87 -14.08
N LEU A 355 -4.89 20.75 -14.75
CA LEU A 355 -4.40 19.42 -14.35
C LEU A 355 -2.88 19.32 -14.55
N ASN A 356 -2.36 19.81 -15.68
CA ASN A 356 -0.94 19.80 -16.00
C ASN A 356 -0.12 20.62 -15.00
N ASP A 357 -0.57 21.83 -14.68
CA ASP A 357 0.06 22.70 -13.69
C ASP A 357 0.05 22.06 -12.29
N ALA A 358 -0.94 21.21 -12.01
CA ALA A 358 -1.06 20.50 -10.76
C ALA A 358 -0.25 19.19 -10.67
N LEU A 359 0.23 18.64 -11.80
CA LEU A 359 1.00 17.39 -11.81
C LEU A 359 2.28 17.49 -10.98
N ILE A 360 3.06 18.56 -11.18
CA ILE A 360 4.33 18.78 -10.49
C ILE A 360 4.14 18.93 -8.96
N PRO A 361 3.28 19.83 -8.46
CA PRO A 361 3.09 19.95 -7.00
C PRO A 361 2.49 18.68 -6.39
N TYR A 362 1.62 17.98 -7.12
CA TYR A 362 1.09 16.70 -6.67
C TYR A 362 2.18 15.62 -6.56
N LEU A 363 3.01 15.48 -7.59
CA LEU A 363 4.13 14.54 -7.59
C LEU A 363 5.12 14.87 -6.46
N ALA A 364 5.45 16.15 -6.28
CA ALA A 364 6.32 16.60 -5.20
C ALA A 364 5.74 16.27 -3.81
N LEU A 365 4.43 16.45 -3.63
CA LEU A 365 3.75 16.11 -2.38
C LEU A 365 3.78 14.61 -2.13
N VAL A 366 3.36 13.80 -3.10
CA VAL A 366 3.23 12.34 -2.94
C VAL A 366 4.61 11.71 -2.74
N VAL A 367 5.57 12.01 -3.63
CA VAL A 367 6.94 11.46 -3.54
C VAL A 367 7.67 12.02 -2.32
N GLY A 368 7.51 13.31 -2.02
CA GLY A 368 8.12 13.93 -0.84
C GLY A 368 7.61 13.29 0.45
N LEU A 369 6.29 13.16 0.60
CA LEU A 369 5.70 12.51 1.76
C LEU A 369 6.14 11.04 1.88
N ALA A 370 6.15 10.30 0.77
CA ALA A 370 6.67 8.94 0.71
C ALA A 370 8.09 8.85 1.24
N PHE A 371 8.93 9.76 0.78
CA PHE A 371 10.33 9.82 1.12
C PHE A 371 10.50 10.05 2.62
N PHE A 372 9.78 11.02 3.20
CA PHE A 372 9.77 11.24 4.65
C PHE A 372 9.26 10.04 5.46
N LEU A 373 8.16 9.45 5.01
CA LEU A 373 7.55 8.31 5.69
C LEU A 373 8.44 7.06 5.63
N LEU A 374 9.13 6.81 4.51
CA LEU A 374 10.09 5.72 4.42
C LEU A 374 11.38 5.99 5.21
N ILE A 375 11.83 7.26 5.31
CA ILE A 375 12.93 7.63 6.22
C ILE A 375 12.56 7.25 7.65
N LEU A 376 11.34 7.55 8.08
CA LEU A 376 10.84 7.23 9.42
C LEU A 376 10.89 5.72 9.71
N VAL A 377 10.51 4.89 8.73
CA VAL A 377 10.44 3.42 8.88
C VAL A 377 11.80 2.77 8.78
N PHE A 378 12.56 3.07 7.73
CA PHE A 378 13.80 2.36 7.47
C PHE A 378 15.01 2.97 8.18
N ARG A 379 14.87 4.20 8.71
CA ARG A 379 15.98 4.99 9.25
C ARG A 379 17.16 5.01 8.28
N SER A 380 16.87 5.29 7.01
CA SER A 380 17.87 5.38 5.93
C SER A 380 17.41 6.43 4.92
N ILE A 381 18.35 7.14 4.30
CA ILE A 381 18.06 8.10 3.22
C ILE A 381 18.16 7.44 1.85
N LEU A 382 19.11 6.52 1.67
CA LEU A 382 19.38 5.90 0.37
C LEU A 382 18.27 4.92 -0.03
N VAL A 383 17.69 4.18 0.93
CA VAL A 383 16.61 3.22 0.69
C VAL A 383 15.34 3.92 0.16
N PRO A 384 14.84 4.99 0.79
CA PRO A 384 13.76 5.81 0.25
C PRO A 384 14.10 6.47 -1.09
N LEU A 385 15.33 6.97 -1.26
CA LEU A 385 15.73 7.66 -2.50
C LEU A 385 15.65 6.72 -3.70
N LYS A 386 16.22 5.52 -3.60
CA LYS A 386 16.13 4.53 -4.68
C LYS A 386 14.68 4.10 -4.95
N ALA A 387 13.83 4.07 -3.93
CA ALA A 387 12.43 3.65 -4.07
C ALA A 387 11.65 4.73 -4.80
N ALA A 388 11.84 6.00 -4.45
CA ALA A 388 11.26 7.14 -5.16
C ALA A 388 11.71 7.20 -6.63
N LEU A 389 13.00 7.02 -6.89
CA LEU A 389 13.53 7.00 -8.27
C LEU A 389 13.01 5.81 -9.08
N GLY A 390 12.97 4.62 -8.48
CA GLY A 390 12.40 3.42 -9.11
C GLY A 390 10.91 3.59 -9.43
N PHE A 391 10.14 4.13 -8.47
CA PHE A 391 8.73 4.45 -8.66
C PHE A 391 8.52 5.44 -9.81
N LEU A 392 9.26 6.56 -9.82
CA LEU A 392 9.15 7.56 -10.88
C LEU A 392 9.47 6.95 -12.25
N LEU A 393 10.51 6.12 -12.32
CA LEU A 393 10.88 5.43 -13.55
C LEU A 393 9.78 4.44 -14.01
N SER A 394 9.14 3.72 -13.09
CA SER A 394 7.98 2.85 -13.41
C SER A 394 6.77 3.64 -13.92
N VAL A 395 6.47 4.79 -13.30
CA VAL A 395 5.38 5.68 -13.74
C VAL A 395 5.65 6.21 -15.15
N LEU A 396 6.87 6.68 -15.41
CA LEU A 396 7.26 7.17 -16.74
C LEU A 396 7.23 6.05 -17.78
N ALA A 397 7.71 4.86 -17.44
CA ALA A 397 7.62 3.69 -18.31
C ALA A 397 6.16 3.29 -18.58
N ALA A 398 5.28 3.39 -17.59
CA ALA A 398 3.86 3.11 -17.76
C ALA A 398 3.18 4.16 -18.63
N LEU A 399 3.48 5.46 -18.45
CA LEU A 399 3.03 6.52 -19.36
C LEU A 399 3.51 6.24 -20.79
N GLY A 400 4.77 5.88 -20.97
CA GLY A 400 5.32 5.55 -22.29
C GLY A 400 4.65 4.34 -22.93
N ALA A 401 4.37 3.28 -22.15
CA ALA A 401 3.60 2.14 -22.63
C ALA A 401 2.18 2.54 -23.06
N VAL A 402 1.54 3.43 -22.31
CA VAL A 402 0.21 3.95 -22.64
C VAL A 402 0.23 4.79 -23.90
N VAL A 403 1.20 5.70 -24.06
CA VAL A 403 1.38 6.50 -25.29
C VAL A 403 1.63 5.56 -26.48
N ALA A 404 2.49 4.57 -26.33
CA ALA A 404 2.78 3.62 -27.40
C ALA A 404 1.51 2.86 -27.84
N VAL A 405 0.67 2.41 -26.90
CA VAL A 405 -0.54 1.63 -27.24
C VAL A 405 -1.70 2.50 -27.72
N PHE A 406 -2.00 3.59 -27.03
CA PHE A 406 -3.22 4.38 -27.26
C PHE A 406 -3.02 5.61 -28.14
N GLN A 407 -1.83 6.19 -28.18
CA GLN A 407 -1.54 7.35 -29.03
C GLN A 407 -0.84 6.95 -30.34
N TRP A 408 0.14 6.03 -30.27
CA TRP A 408 0.83 5.52 -31.47
C TRP A 408 0.14 4.30 -32.09
N GLY A 409 -0.76 3.64 -31.36
CA GLY A 409 -1.54 2.51 -31.87
C GLY A 409 -0.81 1.16 -31.87
N TRP A 410 0.26 0.99 -31.09
CA TRP A 410 0.92 -0.30 -30.93
C TRP A 410 -0.04 -1.30 -30.29
N LEU A 411 -0.05 -2.55 -30.78
CA LEU A 411 -0.93 -3.62 -30.28
C LEU A 411 -2.44 -3.26 -30.33
N SER A 412 -2.84 -2.30 -31.19
CA SER A 412 -4.23 -1.87 -31.35
C SER A 412 -5.18 -3.03 -31.69
N SER A 413 -4.72 -3.99 -32.50
CA SER A 413 -5.47 -5.20 -32.84
C SER A 413 -5.63 -6.19 -31.67
N LEU A 414 -4.71 -6.21 -30.71
CA LEU A 414 -4.77 -7.11 -29.55
C LEU A 414 -5.70 -6.56 -28.46
N PHE A 415 -5.70 -5.24 -28.27
CA PHE A 415 -6.47 -4.56 -27.22
C PHE A 415 -7.78 -3.92 -27.73
N ASN A 416 -8.14 -4.19 -28.99
CA ASN A 416 -9.31 -3.63 -29.68
C ASN A 416 -9.38 -2.11 -29.51
N VAL A 417 -8.24 -1.44 -29.73
CA VAL A 417 -8.13 0.01 -29.74
C VAL A 417 -8.58 0.45 -31.13
N GLU A 418 -9.86 0.77 -31.27
CA GLU A 418 -10.47 1.15 -32.55
C GLU A 418 -9.91 2.48 -33.08
N GLN A 419 -9.43 3.36 -32.18
CA GLN A 419 -8.89 4.64 -32.57
C GLN A 419 -7.85 5.17 -31.60
N THR A 420 -6.79 5.75 -32.15
CA THR A 420 -5.77 6.48 -31.40
C THR A 420 -6.23 7.90 -31.12
N GLY A 421 -5.85 8.43 -29.97
CA GLY A 421 -6.19 9.79 -29.57
C GLY A 421 -5.29 10.31 -28.45
N PRO A 422 -5.47 11.57 -28.04
CA PRO A 422 -4.74 12.14 -26.92
C PRO A 422 -5.05 11.37 -25.64
N ILE A 423 -4.05 11.34 -24.77
CA ILE A 423 -4.18 10.74 -23.45
C ILE A 423 -5.03 11.66 -22.57
N MET A 424 -5.99 11.06 -21.84
CA MET A 424 -6.84 11.81 -20.92
C MET A 424 -6.00 12.58 -19.90
N SER A 425 -6.19 13.90 -19.82
CA SER A 425 -5.41 14.82 -18.94
C SER A 425 -5.38 14.40 -17.47
N MET A 426 -6.41 13.67 -17.01
CA MET A 426 -6.53 13.21 -15.63
C MET A 426 -5.74 11.92 -15.34
N MET A 427 -5.32 11.20 -16.38
CA MET A 427 -4.66 9.90 -16.25
C MET A 427 -3.33 9.97 -15.50
N PRO A 428 -2.37 10.87 -15.79
CA PRO A 428 -1.08 10.84 -15.10
C PRO A 428 -1.24 11.09 -13.59
N ILE A 429 -2.17 11.98 -13.18
CA ILE A 429 -2.48 12.20 -11.76
C ILE A 429 -3.03 10.94 -11.11
N PHE A 430 -4.01 10.27 -11.73
CA PHE A 430 -4.55 9.02 -11.19
C PHE A 430 -3.51 7.92 -11.11
N MET A 431 -2.73 7.75 -12.17
CA MET A 431 -1.74 6.71 -12.22
C MET A 431 -0.69 6.93 -11.14
N VAL A 432 -0.16 8.15 -10.99
CA VAL A 432 0.76 8.47 -9.89
C VAL A 432 0.11 8.18 -8.55
N GLY A 433 -1.10 8.67 -8.27
CA GLY A 433 -1.75 8.49 -6.97
C GLY A 433 -2.05 7.04 -6.60
N VAL A 434 -2.65 6.31 -7.54
CA VAL A 434 -3.06 4.92 -7.32
C VAL A 434 -1.84 4.01 -7.29
N VAL A 435 -0.93 4.10 -8.28
CA VAL A 435 0.28 3.26 -8.32
C VAL A 435 1.14 3.53 -7.11
N PHE A 436 1.27 4.80 -6.69
CA PHE A 436 2.00 5.14 -5.48
C PHE A 436 1.42 4.43 -4.25
N GLY A 437 0.11 4.53 -4.03
CA GLY A 437 -0.54 3.84 -2.93
C GLY A 437 -0.30 2.33 -2.97
N LEU A 438 -0.42 1.71 -4.15
CA LEU A 438 -0.20 0.27 -4.32
C LEU A 438 1.27 -0.16 -4.19
N ALA A 439 2.20 0.74 -4.50
CA ALA A 439 3.61 0.46 -4.53
C ALA A 439 4.17 0.33 -3.10
N MET A 440 3.87 1.26 -2.21
CA MET A 440 4.63 1.40 -0.95
C MET A 440 4.55 0.17 -0.03
N ASP A 441 3.42 -0.54 -0.07
CA ASP A 441 3.09 -1.67 0.81
C ASP A 441 4.09 -2.84 0.71
N TYR A 442 4.61 -3.11 -0.49
CA TYR A 442 5.53 -4.23 -0.72
C TYR A 442 6.99 -3.85 -0.47
N GLU A 443 7.34 -2.57 -0.56
CA GLU A 443 8.72 -2.10 -0.35
C GLU A 443 9.05 -2.29 1.11
N VAL A 444 8.14 -1.83 1.97
CA VAL A 444 8.20 -2.02 3.41
C VAL A 444 8.30 -3.49 3.75
N PHE A 445 7.42 -4.34 3.22
CA PHE A 445 7.47 -5.77 3.55
C PHE A 445 8.77 -6.46 3.12
N LEU A 446 9.23 -6.21 1.90
CA LEU A 446 10.40 -6.90 1.34
C LEU A 446 11.70 -6.38 1.96
N VAL A 447 11.85 -5.05 2.08
CA VAL A 447 13.06 -4.41 2.60
C VAL A 447 13.17 -4.56 4.11
N THR A 448 12.07 -4.52 4.87
CA THR A 448 12.12 -4.74 6.32
C THR A 448 12.62 -6.15 6.64
N ARG A 449 12.21 -7.18 5.89
CA ARG A 449 12.76 -8.53 6.03
C ARG A 449 14.26 -8.62 5.72
N MET A 450 14.74 -7.85 4.75
CA MET A 450 16.19 -7.75 4.50
C MET A 450 16.90 -7.03 5.65
N ARG A 451 16.29 -5.97 6.19
CA ARG A 451 16.83 -5.22 7.33
C ARG A 451 16.90 -6.10 8.57
N GLU A 452 15.87 -6.88 8.86
CA GLU A 452 15.83 -7.84 9.96
C GLU A 452 17.03 -8.80 9.86
N ALA A 453 17.24 -9.44 8.72
CA ALA A 453 18.37 -10.34 8.50
C ALA A 453 19.73 -9.63 8.67
N TYR A 454 19.86 -8.39 8.19
CA TYR A 454 21.08 -7.60 8.33
C TYR A 454 21.39 -7.20 9.79
N VAL A 455 20.37 -6.76 10.54
CA VAL A 455 20.51 -6.41 11.98
C VAL A 455 20.87 -7.63 12.81
N HIS A 456 20.43 -8.83 12.42
CA HIS A 456 20.80 -10.11 13.05
C HIS A 456 22.18 -10.65 12.62
N GLY A 457 22.98 -9.84 11.92
CA GLY A 457 24.39 -10.13 11.65
C GLY A 457 24.69 -10.74 10.28
N GLU A 458 23.70 -10.89 9.39
CA GLU A 458 23.97 -11.33 8.01
C GLU A 458 24.68 -10.24 7.19
N THR A 459 25.53 -10.67 6.24
CA THR A 459 26.10 -9.72 5.27
C THR A 459 24.99 -9.10 4.39
N PRO A 460 25.13 -7.87 3.86
CA PRO A 460 24.09 -7.24 3.05
C PRO A 460 23.57 -8.11 1.89
N SER A 461 24.47 -8.82 1.23
CA SER A 461 24.15 -9.75 0.14
C SER A 461 23.37 -10.98 0.60
N GLN A 462 23.71 -11.54 1.76
CA GLN A 462 22.97 -12.67 2.36
C GLN A 462 21.59 -12.22 2.85
N ALA A 463 21.53 -11.07 3.50
CA ALA A 463 20.29 -10.48 4.01
C ALA A 463 19.25 -10.25 2.89
N VAL A 464 19.69 -9.82 1.70
CA VAL A 464 18.84 -9.74 0.50
C VAL A 464 18.28 -11.11 0.12
N VAL A 465 19.11 -12.15 0.05
CA VAL A 465 18.66 -13.51 -0.31
C VAL A 465 17.70 -14.09 0.75
N THR A 466 18.00 -13.87 2.03
CA THR A 466 17.18 -14.32 3.16
C THR A 466 15.81 -13.63 3.15
N GLY A 467 15.76 -12.32 2.97
CA GLY A 467 14.50 -11.56 2.85
C GLY A 467 13.62 -12.05 1.69
N PHE A 468 14.23 -12.39 0.55
CA PHE A 468 13.52 -12.93 -0.62
C PHE A 468 12.96 -14.34 -0.42
N LYS A 469 13.49 -15.15 0.51
CA LYS A 469 13.09 -16.57 0.70
C LYS A 469 11.59 -16.73 0.96
N HIS A 470 11.01 -15.82 1.74
CA HIS A 470 9.58 -15.79 2.05
C HIS A 470 8.88 -14.57 1.46
N GLY A 471 9.59 -13.44 1.29
CA GLY A 471 9.00 -12.19 0.80
C GLY A 471 8.56 -12.25 -0.66
N ALA A 472 9.36 -12.89 -1.54
CA ALA A 472 9.13 -12.84 -2.98
C ALA A 472 7.78 -13.43 -3.43
N TRP A 473 7.33 -14.52 -2.79
CA TRP A 473 6.06 -15.16 -3.14
C TRP A 473 4.85 -14.28 -2.83
N VAL A 474 4.87 -13.59 -1.68
CA VAL A 474 3.77 -12.69 -1.27
C VAL A 474 3.66 -11.53 -2.25
N VAL A 475 4.79 -10.89 -2.58
CA VAL A 475 4.83 -9.77 -3.54
C VAL A 475 4.36 -10.24 -4.93
N THR A 476 4.82 -11.41 -5.38
CA THR A 476 4.44 -11.95 -6.70
C THR A 476 2.94 -12.27 -6.76
N ALA A 477 2.40 -12.94 -5.73
CA ALA A 477 0.99 -13.30 -5.69
C ALA A 477 0.10 -12.04 -5.69
N ALA A 478 0.46 -11.03 -4.90
CA ALA A 478 -0.30 -9.80 -4.83
C ALA A 478 -0.19 -8.98 -6.13
N ALA A 479 1.00 -8.90 -6.73
CA ALA A 479 1.20 -8.27 -8.03
C ALA A 479 0.36 -8.94 -9.13
N VAL A 480 0.34 -10.27 -9.19
CA VAL A 480 -0.47 -11.02 -10.17
C VAL A 480 -1.97 -10.75 -9.95
N ILE A 481 -2.45 -10.71 -8.71
CA ILE A 481 -3.85 -10.39 -8.40
C ILE A 481 -4.18 -8.96 -8.88
N MET A 482 -3.35 -7.97 -8.56
CA MET A 482 -3.57 -6.58 -8.97
C MET A 482 -3.55 -6.43 -10.49
N ILE A 483 -2.57 -7.03 -11.17
CA ILE A 483 -2.51 -7.04 -12.64
C ILE A 483 -3.77 -7.67 -13.22
N ALA A 484 -4.24 -8.79 -12.67
CA ALA A 484 -5.47 -9.45 -13.14
C ALA A 484 -6.71 -8.56 -12.96
N VAL A 485 -6.84 -7.88 -11.82
CA VAL A 485 -7.96 -6.96 -11.56
C VAL A 485 -7.94 -5.79 -12.54
N PHE A 486 -6.79 -5.12 -12.72
CA PHE A 486 -6.69 -3.98 -13.63
C PHE A 486 -6.79 -4.38 -15.10
N SER A 487 -6.26 -5.55 -15.47
CA SER A 487 -6.42 -6.10 -16.82
C SER A 487 -7.88 -6.39 -17.15
N GLY A 488 -8.73 -6.69 -16.15
CA GLY A 488 -10.17 -6.83 -16.33
C GLY A 488 -10.85 -5.60 -16.92
N PHE A 489 -10.30 -4.40 -16.69
CA PHE A 489 -10.83 -3.15 -17.25
C PHE A 489 -10.47 -2.94 -18.73
N ILE A 490 -9.48 -3.66 -19.26
CA ILE A 490 -9.04 -3.54 -20.66
C ILE A 490 -10.14 -4.01 -21.63
N GLY A 491 -11.02 -4.92 -21.19
CA GLY A 491 -12.18 -5.36 -21.97
C GLY A 491 -13.34 -4.37 -22.02
N SER A 492 -13.23 -3.21 -21.36
CA SER A 492 -14.28 -2.18 -21.38
C SER A 492 -14.43 -1.56 -22.78
N SER A 493 -15.68 -1.27 -23.17
CA SER A 493 -15.99 -0.48 -24.37
C SER A 493 -15.64 1.00 -24.18
N GLU A 494 -15.58 1.48 -22.95
CA GLU A 494 -15.28 2.87 -22.65
C GLU A 494 -13.77 3.12 -22.68
N SER A 495 -13.32 4.01 -23.56
CA SER A 495 -11.90 4.31 -23.80
C SER A 495 -11.16 4.71 -22.51
N MET A 496 -11.80 5.53 -21.67
CA MET A 496 -11.23 5.97 -20.39
C MET A 496 -10.95 4.81 -19.43
N ILE A 497 -11.90 3.89 -19.27
CA ILE A 497 -11.77 2.74 -18.36
C ILE A 497 -10.70 1.79 -18.88
N LYS A 498 -10.67 1.55 -20.20
CA LYS A 498 -9.66 0.72 -20.86
C LYS A 498 -8.24 1.27 -20.66
N MET A 499 -8.06 2.58 -20.87
CA MET A 499 -6.78 3.27 -20.65
C MET A 499 -6.31 3.17 -19.20
N VAL A 500 -7.18 3.47 -18.23
CA VAL A 500 -6.84 3.38 -16.80
C VAL A 500 -6.49 1.95 -16.40
N GLY A 501 -7.26 0.96 -16.86
CA GLY A 501 -6.99 -0.45 -16.65
C GLY A 501 -5.61 -0.89 -17.13
N PHE A 502 -5.30 -0.56 -18.38
CA PHE A 502 -3.99 -0.87 -18.96
C PHE A 502 -2.86 -0.15 -18.22
N ALA A 503 -3.01 1.16 -17.99
CA ALA A 503 -2.00 1.98 -17.32
C ALA A 503 -1.65 1.45 -15.93
N LEU A 504 -2.66 1.13 -15.11
CA LEU A 504 -2.44 0.59 -13.76
C LEU A 504 -1.87 -0.83 -13.80
N ALA A 505 -2.31 -1.69 -14.72
CA ALA A 505 -1.77 -3.04 -14.87
C ALA A 505 -0.27 -3.01 -15.24
N ILE A 506 0.11 -2.20 -16.23
CA ILE A 506 1.51 -2.12 -16.67
C ILE A 506 2.39 -1.40 -15.65
N ALA A 507 1.87 -0.38 -14.95
CA ALA A 507 2.59 0.29 -13.88
C ALA A 507 2.90 -0.66 -12.72
N VAL A 508 1.91 -1.45 -12.28
CA VAL A 508 2.12 -2.48 -11.26
C VAL A 508 3.10 -3.54 -11.74
N PHE A 509 3.05 -3.93 -13.02
CA PHE A 509 4.02 -4.88 -13.58
C PHE A 509 5.46 -4.35 -13.51
N PHE A 510 5.70 -3.13 -13.98
CA PHE A 510 7.01 -2.49 -13.95
C PHE A 510 7.52 -2.30 -12.52
N ASP A 511 6.66 -1.83 -11.62
CA ASP A 511 7.01 -1.63 -10.22
C ASP A 511 7.28 -2.96 -9.50
N ALA A 512 6.38 -3.93 -9.58
CA ALA A 512 6.50 -5.17 -8.82
C ALA A 512 7.63 -6.07 -9.32
N PHE A 513 7.79 -6.23 -10.64
CA PHE A 513 8.75 -7.19 -11.18
C PHE A 513 10.10 -6.55 -11.54
N ILE A 514 10.09 -5.36 -12.15
CA ILE A 514 11.35 -4.75 -12.60
C ILE A 514 11.96 -3.95 -11.45
N VAL A 515 11.20 -3.09 -10.79
CA VAL A 515 11.74 -2.28 -9.68
C VAL A 515 12.00 -3.14 -8.46
N ARG A 516 10.97 -3.77 -7.87
CA ARG A 516 11.13 -4.46 -6.57
C ARG A 516 11.90 -5.76 -6.66
N MET A 517 11.65 -6.60 -7.67
CA MET A 517 12.31 -7.91 -7.75
C MET A 517 13.70 -7.85 -8.39
N ALA A 518 14.01 -6.82 -9.18
CA ALA A 518 15.30 -6.72 -9.87
C ALA A 518 16.15 -5.53 -9.41
N ILE A 519 15.67 -4.29 -9.58
CA ILE A 519 16.45 -3.07 -9.29
C ILE A 519 16.73 -2.91 -7.80
N VAL A 520 15.73 -3.05 -6.93
CA VAL A 520 15.88 -2.87 -5.47
C VAL A 520 16.95 -3.78 -4.87
N PRO A 521 16.90 -5.13 -5.04
CA PRO A 521 17.96 -6.00 -4.54
C PRO A 521 19.32 -5.75 -5.19
N ALA A 522 19.37 -5.36 -6.47
CA ALA A 522 20.63 -5.03 -7.14
C ALA A 522 21.29 -3.78 -6.53
N VAL A 523 20.50 -2.73 -6.29
CA VAL A 523 20.98 -1.50 -5.64
C VAL A 523 21.42 -1.78 -4.21
N LEU A 524 20.67 -2.56 -3.44
CA LEU A 524 21.05 -2.93 -2.07
C LEU A 524 22.34 -3.77 -2.04
N ALA A 525 22.52 -4.69 -2.98
CA ALA A 525 23.74 -5.47 -3.11
C ALA A 525 24.96 -4.57 -3.44
N LEU A 526 24.78 -3.52 -4.24
CA LEU A 526 25.85 -2.57 -4.60
C LEU A 526 26.17 -1.57 -3.48
N LEU A 527 25.14 -1.03 -2.82
CA LEU A 527 25.30 -0.07 -1.72
C LEU A 527 25.86 -0.74 -0.46
N GLY A 528 25.60 -2.05 -0.27
CA GLY A 528 26.09 -2.82 0.86
C GLY A 528 25.73 -2.17 2.20
N LYS A 529 26.71 -1.99 3.08
CA LYS A 529 26.51 -1.38 4.41
C LYS A 529 26.02 0.08 4.34
N ARG A 530 26.34 0.81 3.26
CA ARG A 530 25.94 2.22 3.10
C ARG A 530 24.44 2.36 2.88
N ALA A 531 23.77 1.32 2.38
CA ALA A 531 22.31 1.33 2.17
C ALA A 531 21.54 1.68 3.45
N TRP A 532 22.08 1.33 4.61
CA TRP A 532 21.45 1.51 5.93
C TRP A 532 21.99 2.72 6.70
N TRP A 533 22.67 3.63 6.01
CA TRP A 533 23.26 4.81 6.63
C TRP A 533 22.22 5.91 6.90
N LEU A 534 22.34 6.52 8.08
CA LEU A 534 21.58 7.69 8.50
C LEU A 534 22.50 8.71 9.20
N PRO A 535 22.38 10.02 8.93
CA PRO A 535 23.08 11.03 9.70
C PRO A 535 22.65 11.01 11.18
N THR A 536 23.59 11.17 12.10
CA THR A 536 23.35 11.10 13.56
C THR A 536 22.39 12.19 14.08
N TRP A 537 22.36 13.36 13.44
CA TRP A 537 21.40 14.42 13.79
C TRP A 537 19.96 14.03 13.43
N LEU A 538 19.78 13.32 12.32
CA LEU A 538 18.47 12.87 11.85
C LEU A 538 17.99 11.66 12.66
N ASP A 539 18.88 10.75 13.00
CA ASP A 539 18.58 9.61 13.89
C ASP A 539 18.12 10.06 15.29
N ARG A 540 18.66 11.18 15.80
CA ARG A 540 18.24 11.77 17.08
C ARG A 540 16.89 12.49 16.99
N ALA A 541 16.53 13.05 15.84
CA ALA A 541 15.28 13.78 15.64
C ALA A 541 14.09 12.86 15.31
N LEU A 542 14.34 11.70 14.70
CA LEU A 542 13.30 10.77 14.29
C LEU A 542 12.80 9.91 15.47
N PRO A 543 11.47 9.85 15.71
CA PRO A 543 10.93 8.95 16.72
C PRO A 543 11.18 7.48 16.34
N ASN A 544 11.24 6.59 17.34
CA ASN A 544 11.45 5.17 17.10
C ASN A 544 10.10 4.49 16.79
N MET A 545 9.77 4.44 15.51
CA MET A 545 8.54 3.82 15.01
C MET A 545 8.80 2.35 14.70
N ASP A 546 8.46 1.48 15.63
CA ASP A 546 8.61 0.04 15.46
C ASP A 546 7.43 -0.53 14.66
N VAL A 547 7.61 -0.65 13.35
CA VAL A 547 6.56 -1.09 12.43
C VAL A 547 6.29 -2.60 12.54
N GLU A 548 7.21 -3.41 13.05
CA GLU A 548 7.06 -4.88 13.18
C GLU A 548 7.04 -5.40 14.64
N GLY A 549 7.16 -4.55 15.65
CA GLY A 549 7.12 -4.94 17.07
C GLY A 549 8.44 -5.57 17.59
N GLU A 550 9.58 -5.23 16.99
CA GLU A 550 10.92 -5.68 17.41
C GLU A 550 11.26 -5.32 18.87
N GLY A 551 10.84 -4.15 19.36
CA GLY A 551 11.09 -3.68 20.71
C GLY A 551 10.47 -4.58 21.80
N LEU A 552 9.44 -5.35 21.45
CA LEU A 552 8.85 -6.34 22.36
C LEU A 552 9.71 -7.61 22.49
N LYS A 553 10.52 -7.96 21.47
CA LYS A 553 11.41 -9.13 21.53
C LYS A 553 12.68 -8.85 22.32
N THR A 554 13.26 -7.66 22.18
CA THR A 554 14.49 -7.27 22.91
C THR A 554 14.23 -7.16 24.41
N LEU A 555 13.07 -6.64 24.82
CA LEU A 555 12.68 -6.58 26.23
C LEU A 555 12.54 -7.98 26.87
N ASP A 556 12.01 -8.97 26.14
CA ASP A 556 11.90 -10.36 26.63
C ASP A 556 13.28 -11.06 26.64
N GLU A 557 14.19 -10.75 25.70
CA GLU A 557 15.57 -11.32 25.66
C GLU A 557 16.52 -10.69 26.69
N ASP A 558 16.45 -9.38 26.90
CA ASP A 558 17.24 -8.68 27.91
C ASP A 558 16.72 -9.01 29.33
N ALA A 559 15.40 -9.15 29.52
CA ALA A 559 14.85 -9.69 30.77
C ALA A 559 15.26 -11.14 31.05
N LEU A 560 15.64 -11.92 30.03
CA LEU A 560 16.19 -13.27 30.18
C LEU A 560 17.71 -13.27 30.38
N LYS A 561 18.43 -12.20 30.01
CA LYS A 561 19.88 -12.04 30.21
C LYS A 561 20.22 -11.35 31.53
N ASP A 562 19.38 -10.41 31.98
CA ASP A 562 19.51 -9.70 33.26
C ASP A 562 19.02 -10.53 34.45
N ALA A 563 18.48 -11.72 34.21
CA ALA A 563 18.27 -12.73 35.25
C ALA A 563 19.64 -13.30 35.66
N ASP A 564 20.28 -12.66 36.64
CA ASP A 564 21.57 -13.06 37.19
C ASP A 564 21.53 -14.53 37.68
N PRO A 565 22.34 -15.46 37.13
CA PRO A 565 22.40 -16.84 37.62
C PRO A 565 22.93 -16.96 39.05
N HIS A 566 23.47 -15.87 39.62
CA HIS A 566 24.13 -15.85 40.92
C HIS A 566 23.32 -15.18 42.05
N GLU A 567 22.26 -14.42 41.76
CA GLU A 567 21.37 -13.88 42.82
C GLU A 567 20.70 -15.00 43.64
N ASP A 568 20.48 -16.17 43.03
CA ASP A 568 19.93 -17.34 43.71
C ASP A 568 20.95 -18.08 44.61
N ARG A 569 22.23 -17.70 44.61
CA ARG A 569 23.27 -18.34 45.43
C ARG A 569 23.68 -17.56 46.68
N GLU A 570 23.46 -16.24 46.75
CA GLU A 570 23.84 -15.45 47.93
C GLU A 570 22.82 -15.50 49.08
N LEU A 571 21.55 -15.85 48.84
CA LEU A 571 20.55 -15.98 49.91
C LEU A 571 20.65 -17.30 50.71
N VAL A 572 21.69 -18.11 50.49
CA VAL A 572 21.95 -19.36 51.25
C VAL A 572 23.09 -19.19 52.27
N ARG A 573 23.70 -18.00 52.40
CA ARG A 573 24.67 -17.70 53.47
C ARG A 573 24.38 -16.33 54.12
N ALA A 574 23.31 -16.26 54.90
CA ALA A 574 23.14 -15.28 55.97
C ALA A 574 22.38 -15.92 57.14
#